data_AF-A0A940L2D0-F1
#
_entry.id   AF-A0A940L2D0-F1
#
_cell.length_a   1.000
_cell.length_b   1.000
_cell.length_c   1.000
_cell.angle_alpha   90.00
_cell.angle_beta   90.00
_cell.angle_gamma   90.00
#
_symmetry.space_group_name_H-M   'P 1'
#
loop_
_entity.id
_entity.type
_entity.pdbx_description
1 polymer ?
#
loop_
_entity_poly.entity_id
_entity_poly.type
_entity_poly.pdbx_seq_one_letter_code
_entity_poly.pdbx_strand_id
1 'polypeptide(L)'
;MNYISQGMKKTSVQIFFTITSSLLIAPAAFAVDTSACYTKEIAISDRAKCVEELKKAASDDDKKGDCSDLQKTIADAKSDRAKACKSAGVGTDCEDRVEACTQAASESGYNTTAALLNAAGVSSEITNVIGGAGKSQSSGCPQYTAQDFATKKDKYTDALDKAEDDLAKLTDDKADAEEDFNKEINDLQEDLNKAQEDLDKKKNEISDKKREQIAEMQKQQNEAKSAMRDNETKILQLRGQLISTQRKFAKDMIGLTENMTTLQCKAKLEDAKSKMSSSGYTGTGKLFQKNQSKKDILLATWKACIDEYQQQRAALTETQNQQLKEIQDQINRAEEDKATTQDTINLAQSQLTEAQTQAANEVSQAEQSLLKLMQNTQNKMTAAKQKLDTKLQKIAQRTTDLTEKINRLNNQLATLGAEPRSGATATAADISEELASYEETRATAVAAAKELGCGFAKKLSTSGAIK
;
A
#
# COMPACT_ATOMS: atom_id res chain seq x y z
N MET A 1 37.12 -24.07 1.08
CA MET A 1 36.41 -23.32 0.02
C MET A 1 35.25 -24.19 -0.45
N ASN A 2 34.02 -23.87 -0.04
CA ASN A 2 32.80 -24.57 -0.45
C ASN A 2 31.85 -23.52 -1.02
N TYR A 3 31.53 -23.63 -2.30
CA TYR A 3 30.50 -22.85 -2.97
C TYR A 3 29.13 -23.40 -2.56
N ILE A 4 28.33 -22.60 -1.87
CA ILE A 4 26.91 -22.89 -1.64
C ILE A 4 26.10 -21.97 -2.55
N SER A 5 25.45 -22.61 -3.50
CA SER A 5 24.53 -22.09 -4.51
C SER A 5 23.43 -21.19 -3.92
N GLN A 6 23.36 -19.93 -4.39
CA GLN A 6 22.22 -19.05 -4.21
C GLN A 6 21.05 -19.52 -5.11
N GLY A 7 20.06 -20.17 -4.51
CA GLY A 7 18.77 -20.44 -5.13
C GLY A 7 17.72 -19.46 -4.60
N MET A 8 17.39 -18.42 -5.38
CA MET A 8 16.24 -17.57 -5.09
C MET A 8 14.94 -18.36 -5.28
N LYS A 9 14.29 -18.73 -4.17
CA LYS A 9 12.92 -19.28 -4.19
C LYS A 9 11.92 -18.13 -4.29
N LYS A 10 11.25 -18.03 -5.44
CA LYS A 10 10.05 -17.19 -5.60
C LYS A 10 8.87 -17.87 -4.90
N THR A 11 8.36 -17.25 -3.84
CA THR A 11 7.16 -17.70 -3.13
C THR A 11 5.96 -16.91 -3.66
N SER A 12 5.11 -17.55 -4.46
CA SER A 12 3.85 -16.97 -4.94
C SER A 12 2.75 -17.16 -3.88
N VAL A 13 2.20 -16.06 -3.36
CA VAL A 13 1.03 -16.08 -2.46
C VAL A 13 -0.22 -15.87 -3.30
N GLN A 14 -1.03 -16.91 -3.48
CA GLN A 14 -2.37 -16.81 -4.08
C GLN A 14 -3.37 -16.27 -3.05
N ILE A 15 -4.17 -15.28 -3.43
CA ILE A 15 -5.25 -14.71 -2.60
C ILE A 15 -6.59 -14.90 -3.34
N PHE A 16 -7.46 -15.75 -2.78
CA PHE A 16 -8.85 -15.93 -3.19
C PHE A 16 -9.75 -14.85 -2.57
N PHE A 17 -10.69 -14.29 -3.35
CA PHE A 17 -11.81 -13.49 -2.82
C PHE A 17 -13.13 -13.96 -3.43
N THR A 18 -14.08 -14.28 -2.57
CA THR A 18 -15.47 -14.61 -2.87
C THR A 18 -16.33 -13.41 -2.47
N ILE A 19 -17.06 -12.81 -3.42
CA ILE A 19 -17.99 -11.71 -3.14
C ILE A 19 -19.41 -12.19 -3.44
N THR A 20 -20.21 -12.33 -2.38
CA THR A 20 -21.66 -12.51 -2.42
C THR A 20 -22.33 -11.17 -2.79
N SER A 21 -23.08 -11.18 -3.88
CA SER A 21 -23.85 -10.04 -4.38
C SER A 21 -25.28 -10.05 -3.83
N SER A 22 -25.77 -8.89 -3.40
CA SER A 22 -27.19 -8.62 -3.24
C SER A 22 -27.44 -7.11 -3.31
N LEU A 23 -28.20 -6.65 -4.31
CA LEU A 23 -29.42 -5.87 -4.12
C LEU A 23 -30.10 -5.53 -5.47
N LEU A 24 -31.36 -5.97 -5.59
CA LEU A 24 -32.41 -5.44 -6.47
C LEU A 24 -33.08 -4.24 -5.78
N ILE A 25 -33.68 -3.32 -6.56
CA ILE A 25 -35.05 -2.76 -6.43
C ILE A 25 -35.23 -1.56 -7.40
N ALA A 26 -36.22 -1.67 -8.29
CA ALA A 26 -37.01 -0.58 -8.91
C ALA A 26 -38.46 -0.67 -8.31
N PRO A 27 -39.47 0.23 -8.47
CA PRO A 27 -39.79 1.04 -9.68
C PRO A 27 -40.59 2.40 -9.49
N ALA A 28 -40.92 3.07 -10.63
CA ALA A 28 -42.17 3.81 -11.02
C ALA A 28 -42.73 5.01 -10.16
N ALA A 29 -43.48 6.04 -10.62
CA ALA A 29 -44.07 6.52 -11.89
C ALA A 29 -44.77 7.92 -11.71
N PHE A 30 -45.37 8.45 -12.81
CA PHE A 30 -46.45 9.48 -12.97
C PHE A 30 -46.07 10.98 -13.00
N ALA A 31 -46.76 11.93 -13.66
CA ALA A 31 -47.74 12.04 -14.77
C ALA A 31 -48.08 13.56 -15.01
N VAL A 32 -48.36 13.95 -16.27
CA VAL A 32 -49.38 14.93 -16.82
C VAL A 32 -49.49 16.38 -16.25
N ASP A 33 -49.44 17.44 -17.08
CA ASP A 33 -50.60 18.17 -17.69
C ASP A 33 -50.20 19.49 -18.40
N THR A 34 -51.19 20.13 -19.01
CA THR A 34 -51.26 20.88 -20.27
C THR A 34 -51.30 22.42 -20.19
N SER A 35 -51.24 23.02 -21.38
CA SER A 35 -51.95 24.23 -21.85
C SER A 35 -51.19 25.56 -21.89
N ALA A 36 -51.16 26.18 -23.09
CA ALA A 36 -51.84 27.45 -23.40
C ALA A 36 -51.48 27.94 -24.82
N CYS A 37 -52.51 28.37 -25.55
CA CYS A 37 -52.49 28.98 -26.88
C CYS A 37 -51.63 30.27 -26.95
N TYR A 38 -51.23 30.71 -28.16
CA TYR A 38 -51.66 31.98 -28.77
C TYR A 38 -51.07 32.20 -30.19
N THR A 39 -52.00 32.48 -31.13
CA THR A 39 -51.96 33.36 -32.32
C THR A 39 -50.94 33.19 -33.45
N LYS A 40 -51.46 32.80 -34.62
CA LYS A 40 -51.71 33.73 -35.75
C LYS A 40 -52.72 33.14 -36.75
N GLU A 41 -53.99 33.53 -36.59
CA GLU A 41 -55.08 33.25 -37.54
C GLU A 41 -54.90 34.10 -38.81
N ILE A 42 -54.89 33.44 -39.97
CA ILE A 42 -55.93 33.72 -40.96
C ILE A 42 -56.95 32.60 -40.73
N ALA A 43 -58.03 32.92 -40.05
CA ALA A 43 -58.97 31.93 -39.54
C ALA A 43 -59.65 31.21 -40.70
N ILE A 44 -59.69 29.87 -40.62
CA ILE A 44 -60.53 28.99 -41.45
C ILE A 44 -61.99 29.50 -41.48
N SER A 45 -62.44 30.23 -40.45
CA SER A 45 -63.79 30.81 -40.35
C SER A 45 -64.10 31.93 -41.36
N ASP A 46 -63.11 32.68 -41.87
CA ASP A 46 -63.35 33.71 -42.89
C ASP A 46 -63.38 33.14 -44.32
N ARG A 47 -62.80 31.95 -44.53
CA ARG A 47 -62.90 31.22 -45.82
C ARG A 47 -64.21 30.47 -45.98
N ALA A 48 -64.78 29.93 -44.90
CA ALA A 48 -66.13 29.37 -44.93
C ALA A 48 -67.16 30.43 -45.38
N LYS A 49 -66.99 31.68 -44.94
CA LYS A 49 -67.81 32.82 -45.41
C LYS A 49 -67.56 33.14 -46.89
N CYS A 50 -66.31 33.09 -47.36
CA CYS A 50 -65.98 33.29 -48.77
C CYS A 50 -66.58 32.18 -49.67
N VAL A 51 -66.58 30.92 -49.21
CA VAL A 51 -67.24 29.79 -49.89
C VAL A 51 -68.77 29.95 -49.91
N GLU A 52 -69.37 30.48 -48.84
CA GLU A 52 -70.80 30.82 -48.83
C GLU A 52 -71.15 31.99 -49.75
N GLU A 53 -70.33 33.04 -49.81
CA GLU A 53 -70.54 34.18 -50.71
C GLU A 53 -70.35 33.77 -52.18
N LEU A 54 -69.41 32.88 -52.49
CA LEU A 54 -69.24 32.30 -53.82
C LEU A 54 -70.43 31.42 -54.24
N LYS A 55 -71.06 30.71 -53.30
CA LYS A 55 -72.31 29.97 -53.55
C LYS A 55 -73.50 30.91 -53.79
N LYS A 56 -73.52 32.10 -53.16
CA LYS A 56 -74.55 33.13 -53.41
C LYS A 56 -74.34 33.87 -54.74
N ALA A 57 -73.09 34.17 -55.10
CA ALA A 57 -72.74 34.80 -56.38
C ALA A 57 -73.10 33.93 -57.60
N ALA A 58 -73.16 32.60 -57.45
CA ALA A 58 -73.62 31.70 -58.51
C ALA A 58 -75.13 31.80 -58.82
N SER A 59 -75.91 32.54 -58.03
CA SER A 59 -77.37 32.70 -58.21
C SER A 59 -77.82 34.03 -58.82
N ASP A 60 -76.94 35.02 -58.97
CA ASP A 60 -77.28 36.35 -59.52
C ASP A 60 -76.65 36.60 -60.91
N ASP A 61 -77.39 37.30 -61.77
CA ASP A 61 -77.21 37.37 -63.23
C ASP A 61 -76.16 38.41 -63.71
N ASP A 62 -75.12 38.74 -62.92
CA ASP A 62 -74.12 39.80 -63.20
C ASP A 62 -72.80 39.27 -63.82
N LYS A 63 -72.92 38.73 -65.05
CA LYS A 63 -71.97 37.78 -65.68
C LYS A 63 -70.55 38.25 -66.08
N LYS A 64 -70.04 39.43 -65.68
CA LYS A 64 -68.69 39.88 -66.12
C LYS A 64 -67.70 40.27 -65.01
N GLY A 65 -68.16 40.76 -63.85
CA GLY A 65 -67.28 40.97 -62.69
C GLY A 65 -66.86 39.65 -62.05
N ASP A 66 -67.84 38.76 -61.86
CA ASP A 66 -67.70 37.52 -61.11
C ASP A 66 -66.74 36.50 -61.74
N CYS A 67 -66.68 36.45 -63.08
CA CYS A 67 -65.74 35.56 -63.76
C CYS A 67 -64.27 35.96 -63.53
N SER A 68 -63.96 37.26 -63.46
CA SER A 68 -62.58 37.74 -63.22
C SER A 68 -62.15 37.44 -61.78
N ASP A 69 -63.05 37.64 -60.82
CA ASP A 69 -62.79 37.40 -59.42
C ASP A 69 -62.68 35.90 -59.10
N LEU A 70 -63.52 35.06 -59.73
CA LEU A 70 -63.37 33.59 -59.67
C LEU A 70 -62.05 33.11 -60.27
N GLN A 71 -61.62 33.70 -61.39
CA GLN A 71 -60.32 33.38 -61.99
C GLN A 71 -59.17 33.76 -61.06
N LYS A 72 -59.28 34.91 -60.38
CA LYS A 72 -58.32 35.37 -59.37
C LYS A 72 -58.30 34.43 -58.15
N THR A 73 -59.45 34.07 -57.60
CA THR A 73 -59.58 33.11 -56.48
C THR A 73 -58.97 31.75 -56.83
N ILE A 74 -59.18 31.24 -58.06
CA ILE A 74 -58.55 29.99 -58.52
C ILE A 74 -57.02 30.13 -58.63
N ALA A 75 -56.52 31.28 -59.11
CA ALA A 75 -55.09 31.54 -59.21
C ALA A 75 -54.43 31.72 -57.84
N ASP A 76 -55.08 32.42 -56.93
CA ASP A 76 -54.64 32.67 -55.55
C ASP A 76 -54.63 31.34 -54.77
N ALA A 77 -55.68 30.53 -54.85
CA ALA A 77 -55.71 29.21 -54.23
C ALA A 77 -54.60 28.27 -54.76
N LYS A 78 -54.31 28.29 -56.07
CA LYS A 78 -53.18 27.54 -56.65
C LYS A 78 -51.82 28.07 -56.19
N SER A 79 -51.67 29.39 -56.11
CA SER A 79 -50.44 30.04 -55.63
C SER A 79 -50.20 29.72 -54.16
N ASP A 80 -51.21 29.81 -53.32
CA ASP A 80 -51.09 29.57 -51.88
C ASP A 80 -50.88 28.08 -51.58
N ARG A 81 -51.54 27.19 -52.32
CA ARG A 81 -51.22 25.76 -52.35
C ARG A 81 -49.74 25.52 -52.68
N ALA A 82 -49.22 26.15 -53.74
CA ALA A 82 -47.81 26.00 -54.12
C ALA A 82 -46.83 26.58 -53.07
N LYS A 83 -47.20 27.68 -52.38
CA LYS A 83 -46.41 28.24 -51.28
C LYS A 83 -46.37 27.31 -50.06
N ALA A 84 -47.52 26.76 -49.66
CA ALA A 84 -47.61 25.79 -48.57
C ALA A 84 -46.77 24.53 -48.88
N CYS A 85 -46.87 24.02 -50.10
CA CYS A 85 -46.06 22.89 -50.57
C CYS A 85 -44.55 23.18 -50.57
N LYS A 86 -44.16 24.42 -50.87
CA LYS A 86 -42.77 24.85 -50.81
C LYS A 86 -42.29 25.02 -49.37
N SER A 87 -43.10 25.56 -48.47
CA SER A 87 -42.75 25.74 -47.05
C SER A 87 -42.61 24.40 -46.31
N ALA A 88 -43.35 23.37 -46.72
CA ALA A 88 -43.18 22.02 -46.18
C ALA A 88 -42.12 21.17 -46.91
N GLY A 89 -41.47 21.71 -47.95
CA GLY A 89 -40.38 21.03 -48.66
C GLY A 89 -40.80 19.81 -49.47
N VAL A 90 -42.09 19.65 -49.81
CA VAL A 90 -42.65 18.39 -50.35
C VAL A 90 -42.54 18.30 -51.90
N GLY A 91 -42.40 19.42 -52.60
CA GLY A 91 -42.16 19.47 -54.05
C GLY A 91 -43.45 19.55 -54.90
N THR A 92 -43.38 19.09 -56.16
CA THR A 92 -44.48 19.21 -57.15
C THR A 92 -45.64 18.24 -56.92
N ASP A 93 -45.39 17.08 -56.30
CA ASP A 93 -46.40 16.05 -56.01
C ASP A 93 -46.89 16.19 -54.56
N CYS A 94 -47.21 17.41 -54.18
CA CYS A 94 -47.34 17.81 -52.78
C CYS A 94 -48.53 17.17 -52.06
N GLU A 95 -49.69 17.06 -52.69
CA GLU A 95 -50.87 16.43 -52.07
C GLU A 95 -50.62 14.94 -51.82
N ASP A 96 -50.25 14.19 -52.86
CA ASP A 96 -49.99 12.74 -52.74
C ASP A 96 -48.90 12.44 -51.72
N ARG A 97 -47.88 13.28 -51.64
CA ARG A 97 -46.80 13.13 -50.67
C ARG A 97 -47.24 13.52 -49.27
N VAL A 98 -47.98 14.61 -49.08
CA VAL A 98 -48.52 14.99 -47.77
C VAL A 98 -49.51 13.94 -47.26
N GLU A 99 -50.36 13.41 -48.13
CA GLU A 99 -51.31 12.34 -47.81
C GLU A 99 -50.60 11.02 -47.48
N ALA A 100 -49.54 10.68 -48.22
CA ALA A 100 -48.67 9.55 -47.86
C ALA A 100 -47.96 9.78 -46.52
N CYS A 101 -47.62 11.03 -46.19
CA CYS A 101 -47.02 11.38 -44.90
C CYS A 101 -48.01 11.27 -43.74
N THR A 102 -49.27 11.70 -43.91
CA THR A 102 -50.30 11.64 -42.87
C THR A 102 -50.81 10.22 -42.64
N GLN A 103 -50.94 9.41 -43.69
CA GLN A 103 -51.33 7.99 -43.57
C GLN A 103 -50.23 7.12 -42.92
N ALA A 104 -48.95 7.40 -43.23
CA ALA A 104 -47.84 6.63 -42.66
C ALA A 104 -47.53 6.99 -41.20
N ALA A 105 -47.87 8.19 -40.74
CA ALA A 105 -47.71 8.60 -39.34
C ALA A 105 -48.61 7.80 -38.37
N SER A 106 -49.71 7.21 -38.86
CA SER A 106 -50.68 6.43 -38.08
C SER A 106 -50.32 4.96 -37.85
N GLU A 107 -49.34 4.38 -38.56
CA GLU A 107 -49.07 2.92 -38.53
C GLU A 107 -47.73 2.52 -37.90
N SER A 108 -46.81 3.44 -37.57
CA SER A 108 -45.49 3.06 -37.05
C SER A 108 -45.50 2.87 -35.52
N GLY A 109 -45.94 1.71 -35.06
CA GLY A 109 -45.65 1.22 -33.72
C GLY A 109 -44.15 0.92 -33.58
N TYR A 110 -43.37 1.84 -33.02
CA TYR A 110 -41.95 1.63 -32.75
C TYR A 110 -41.77 0.63 -31.59
N ASN A 111 -41.25 -0.57 -31.89
CA ASN A 111 -40.97 -1.58 -30.89
C ASN A 111 -39.65 -1.27 -30.15
N THR A 112 -39.75 -0.49 -29.07
CA THR A 112 -38.65 -0.08 -28.19
C THR A 112 -38.01 -1.23 -27.41
N THR A 113 -38.59 -2.43 -27.45
CA THR A 113 -38.17 -3.58 -26.63
C THR A 113 -36.91 -4.28 -27.17
N ALA A 114 -36.70 -4.28 -28.50
CA ALA A 114 -35.54 -4.93 -29.12
C ALA A 114 -34.22 -4.18 -28.87
N ALA A 115 -34.27 -2.85 -28.74
CA ALA A 115 -33.11 -2.04 -28.39
C ALA A 115 -32.74 -2.17 -26.90
N LEU A 116 -33.73 -2.42 -26.02
CA LEU A 116 -33.53 -2.61 -24.58
C LEU A 116 -32.88 -3.97 -24.26
N LEU A 117 -33.24 -5.03 -25.01
CA LEU A 117 -32.69 -6.38 -24.81
C LEU A 117 -31.22 -6.52 -25.28
N ASN A 118 -30.78 -5.73 -26.26
CA ASN A 118 -29.37 -5.67 -26.66
C ASN A 118 -28.48 -4.88 -25.67
N ALA A 119 -29.07 -4.05 -24.81
CA ALA A 119 -28.35 -3.31 -23.79
C ALA A 119 -28.02 -4.16 -22.53
N ALA A 120 -28.58 -5.37 -22.40
CA ALA A 120 -28.39 -6.25 -21.25
C ALA A 120 -27.18 -7.21 -21.34
N GLY A 121 -26.29 -7.03 -22.33
CA GLY A 121 -24.96 -7.65 -22.31
C GLY A 121 -24.89 -9.14 -22.63
N VAL A 122 -25.41 -9.55 -23.79
CA VAL A 122 -25.07 -10.86 -24.38
C VAL A 122 -24.16 -10.68 -25.59
N SER A 123 -23.13 -11.51 -25.65
CA SER A 123 -21.86 -11.39 -26.35
C SER A 123 -21.89 -11.34 -27.89
N SER A 124 -20.87 -10.61 -28.39
CA SER A 124 -20.03 -10.96 -29.56
C SER A 124 -20.62 -10.99 -30.98
N GLU A 125 -21.34 -9.94 -31.39
CA GLU A 125 -21.63 -9.69 -32.82
C GLU A 125 -21.77 -8.17 -33.13
N ILE A 126 -20.95 -7.35 -32.47
CA ILE A 126 -21.03 -5.86 -32.48
C ILE A 126 -20.57 -5.23 -33.82
N THR A 127 -20.13 -5.99 -34.82
CA THR A 127 -19.68 -5.41 -36.11
C THR A 127 -20.77 -5.33 -37.18
N ASN A 128 -21.95 -5.95 -37.00
CA ASN A 128 -23.00 -5.96 -38.04
C ASN A 128 -24.30 -5.20 -37.67
N VAL A 129 -24.40 -4.61 -36.47
CA VAL A 129 -25.62 -3.92 -36.03
C VAL A 129 -25.57 -2.40 -36.23
N ILE A 130 -24.38 -1.80 -36.35
CA ILE A 130 -24.22 -0.37 -36.70
C ILE A 130 -24.76 -0.08 -38.11
N GLY A 131 -24.81 -1.08 -39.00
CA GLY A 131 -25.39 -0.94 -40.36
C GLY A 131 -26.84 -1.42 -40.54
N GLY A 132 -27.47 -1.99 -39.50
CA GLY A 132 -28.69 -2.80 -39.67
C GLY A 132 -29.94 -2.31 -38.95
N ALA A 133 -29.81 -1.55 -37.86
CA ALA A 133 -30.94 -1.16 -37.01
C ALA A 133 -31.57 0.22 -37.36
N GLY A 134 -31.49 0.62 -38.63
CA GLY A 134 -31.96 1.94 -39.09
C GLY A 134 -32.81 1.91 -40.37
N LYS A 135 -33.22 0.73 -40.86
CA LYS A 135 -34.28 0.66 -41.89
C LYS A 135 -35.64 0.52 -41.23
N SER A 136 -35.98 1.44 -40.31
CA SER A 136 -37.38 1.84 -40.25
C SER A 136 -37.64 2.50 -41.61
N GLN A 137 -38.35 1.80 -42.49
CA GLN A 137 -39.00 2.40 -43.65
C GLN A 137 -40.10 3.36 -43.14
N SER A 138 -39.75 4.37 -42.34
CA SER A 138 -40.63 5.52 -42.20
C SER A 138 -40.54 6.25 -43.52
N SER A 139 -41.62 6.13 -44.30
CA SER A 139 -42.08 7.09 -45.32
C SER A 139 -41.28 8.40 -45.30
N GLY A 140 -40.75 8.80 -46.47
CA GLY A 140 -39.80 9.91 -46.68
C GLY A 140 -40.33 11.32 -46.37
N CYS A 141 -40.91 11.46 -45.18
CA CYS A 141 -41.73 12.55 -44.71
C CYS A 141 -41.03 13.16 -43.50
N PRO A 142 -40.43 14.35 -43.67
CA PRO A 142 -39.76 15.02 -42.57
C PRO A 142 -40.76 15.35 -41.45
N GLN A 143 -40.43 14.89 -40.23
CA GLN A 143 -41.22 15.10 -39.01
C GLN A 143 -40.90 16.44 -38.32
N TYR A 144 -39.88 17.14 -38.81
CA TYR A 144 -39.37 18.38 -38.25
C TYR A 144 -39.10 19.38 -39.37
N THR A 145 -39.09 20.67 -39.04
CA THR A 145 -38.59 21.71 -39.96
C THR A 145 -37.09 21.51 -40.22
N ALA A 146 -36.56 22.09 -41.30
CA ALA A 146 -35.14 21.97 -41.61
C ALA A 146 -34.23 22.49 -40.48
N GLN A 147 -34.64 23.58 -39.82
CA GLN A 147 -33.89 24.18 -38.72
C GLN A 147 -33.94 23.33 -37.44
N ASP A 148 -35.11 22.81 -37.08
CA ASP A 148 -35.26 21.97 -35.88
C ASP A 148 -34.57 20.63 -36.05
N PHE A 149 -34.63 20.04 -37.26
CA PHE A 149 -33.91 18.82 -37.59
C PHE A 149 -32.40 19.01 -37.45
N ALA A 150 -31.85 20.05 -38.09
CA ALA A 150 -30.41 20.35 -38.01
C ALA A 150 -29.98 20.59 -36.55
N THR A 151 -30.72 21.42 -35.82
CA THR A 151 -30.41 21.73 -34.41
C THR A 151 -30.44 20.48 -33.52
N LYS A 152 -31.42 19.59 -33.71
CA LYS A 152 -31.52 18.35 -32.94
C LYS A 152 -30.46 17.33 -33.35
N LYS A 153 -30.19 17.20 -34.66
CA LYS A 153 -29.13 16.34 -35.20
C LYS A 153 -27.77 16.74 -34.64
N ASP A 154 -27.41 18.01 -34.76
CA ASP A 154 -26.14 18.55 -34.24
C ASP A 154 -26.03 18.32 -32.72
N LYS A 155 -27.11 18.62 -31.97
CA LYS A 155 -27.13 18.40 -30.52
C LYS A 155 -26.94 16.92 -30.13
N TYR A 156 -27.57 15.99 -30.85
CA TYR A 156 -27.43 14.56 -30.56
C TYR A 156 -26.08 14.02 -30.99
N THR A 157 -25.55 14.45 -32.14
CA THR A 157 -24.22 14.10 -32.61
C THR A 157 -23.14 14.63 -31.66
N ASP A 158 -23.18 15.91 -31.27
CA ASP A 158 -22.24 16.48 -30.29
C ASP A 158 -22.30 15.75 -28.94
N ALA A 159 -23.49 15.32 -28.52
CA ALA A 159 -23.67 14.58 -27.28
C ALA A 159 -23.17 13.12 -27.38
N LEU A 160 -23.24 12.52 -28.57
CA LEU A 160 -22.72 11.19 -28.88
C LEU A 160 -21.19 11.22 -28.87
N ASP A 161 -20.58 12.16 -29.60
CA ASP A 161 -19.13 12.35 -29.67
C ASP A 161 -18.55 12.56 -28.26
N LYS A 162 -19.18 13.40 -27.44
CA LYS A 162 -18.77 13.58 -26.03
C LYS A 162 -18.89 12.31 -25.20
N ALA A 163 -19.93 11.50 -25.41
CA ALA A 163 -20.12 10.27 -24.66
C ALA A 163 -19.10 9.19 -25.08
N GLU A 164 -18.74 9.14 -26.36
CA GLU A 164 -17.68 8.26 -26.89
C GLU A 164 -16.30 8.70 -26.38
N ASP A 165 -16.00 10.00 -26.38
CA ASP A 165 -14.77 10.57 -25.78
C ASP A 165 -14.66 10.25 -24.28
N ASP A 166 -15.75 10.41 -23.52
CA ASP A 166 -15.77 10.08 -22.10
C ASP A 166 -15.59 8.57 -21.86
N LEU A 167 -16.06 7.72 -22.77
CA LEU A 167 -15.89 6.26 -22.71
C LEU A 167 -14.44 5.85 -23.03
N ALA A 168 -13.79 6.55 -23.98
CA ALA A 168 -12.37 6.38 -24.24
C ALA A 168 -11.52 6.76 -23.02
N LYS A 169 -11.79 7.91 -22.39
CA LYS A 169 -11.09 8.34 -21.16
C LYS A 169 -11.23 7.36 -19.99
N LEU A 170 -12.35 6.65 -19.87
CA LEU A 170 -12.50 5.62 -18.85
C LEU A 170 -11.55 4.43 -19.01
N THR A 171 -11.10 4.16 -20.23
CA THR A 171 -10.09 3.12 -20.50
C THR A 171 -8.73 3.56 -19.99
N ASP A 172 -8.38 4.84 -20.18
CA ASP A 172 -7.16 5.44 -19.63
C ASP A 172 -7.23 5.50 -18.09
N ASP A 173 -8.37 5.95 -17.51
CA ASP A 173 -8.60 5.96 -16.06
C ASP A 173 -8.41 4.58 -15.42
N LYS A 174 -8.75 3.51 -16.15
CA LYS A 174 -8.52 2.12 -15.71
C LYS A 174 -7.04 1.76 -15.72
N ALA A 175 -6.33 2.09 -16.80
CA ALA A 175 -4.89 1.87 -16.90
C ALA A 175 -4.13 2.61 -15.80
N ASP A 176 -4.47 3.88 -15.56
CA ASP A 176 -3.91 4.69 -14.49
C ASP A 176 -4.18 4.09 -13.10
N ALA A 177 -5.39 3.56 -12.86
CA ALA A 177 -5.73 2.90 -11.61
C ALA A 177 -4.90 1.62 -11.37
N GLU A 178 -4.66 0.84 -12.42
CA GLU A 178 -3.81 -0.36 -12.36
C GLU A 178 -2.32 0.00 -12.19
N GLU A 179 -1.84 1.06 -12.86
CA GLU A 179 -0.47 1.56 -12.70
C GLU A 179 -0.22 2.08 -11.28
N ASP A 180 -1.12 2.90 -10.74
CA ASP A 180 -1.08 3.40 -9.35
C ASP A 180 -0.93 2.23 -8.36
N PHE A 181 -1.76 1.20 -8.53
CA PHE A 181 -1.74 0.01 -7.67
C PHE A 181 -0.41 -0.74 -7.80
N ASN A 182 0.03 -1.00 -9.03
CA ASN A 182 1.29 -1.72 -9.27
C ASN A 182 2.49 -0.97 -8.69
N LYS A 183 2.52 0.36 -8.80
CA LYS A 183 3.55 1.20 -8.21
C LYS A 183 3.54 1.11 -6.69
N GLU A 184 2.37 1.27 -6.06
CA GLU A 184 2.23 1.17 -4.60
C GLU A 184 2.64 -0.21 -4.07
N ILE A 185 2.29 -1.29 -4.77
CA ILE A 185 2.72 -2.65 -4.40
C ILE A 185 4.24 -2.84 -4.57
N ASN A 186 4.82 -2.33 -5.66
CA ASN A 186 6.26 -2.43 -5.89
C ASN A 186 7.06 -1.67 -4.83
N ASP A 187 6.65 -0.45 -4.48
CA ASP A 187 7.28 0.35 -3.43
C ASP A 187 7.23 -0.37 -2.08
N LEU A 188 6.08 -0.96 -1.74
CA LEU A 188 5.90 -1.75 -0.51
C LEU A 188 6.76 -3.02 -0.49
N GLN A 189 6.93 -3.69 -1.63
CA GLN A 189 7.82 -4.85 -1.75
C GLN A 189 9.29 -4.46 -1.63
N GLU A 190 9.69 -3.32 -2.21
CA GLU A 190 11.06 -2.81 -2.11
C GLU A 190 11.42 -2.46 -0.66
N ASP A 191 10.53 -1.78 0.07
CA ASP A 191 10.71 -1.47 1.49
C ASP A 191 10.85 -2.76 2.34
N LEU A 192 10.05 -3.78 2.04
CA LEU A 192 10.10 -5.06 2.75
C LEU A 192 11.39 -5.83 2.46
N ASN A 193 11.84 -5.84 1.21
CA ASN A 193 13.11 -6.46 0.82
C ASN A 193 14.31 -5.75 1.47
N LYS A 194 14.33 -4.41 1.45
CA LYS A 194 15.38 -3.61 2.13
C LYS A 194 15.42 -3.91 3.62
N ALA A 195 14.26 -3.96 4.28
CA ALA A 195 14.20 -4.28 5.70
C ALA A 195 14.66 -5.71 6.04
N GLN A 196 14.43 -6.69 5.14
CA GLN A 196 14.97 -8.03 5.28
C GLN A 196 16.50 -8.05 5.13
N GLU A 197 17.04 -7.35 4.12
CA GLU A 197 18.49 -7.23 3.95
C GLU A 197 19.17 -6.54 5.14
N ASP A 198 18.56 -5.48 5.67
CA ASP A 198 19.06 -4.76 6.83
C ASP A 198 19.00 -5.61 8.11
N LEU A 199 17.97 -6.47 8.25
CA LEU A 199 17.91 -7.45 9.34
C LEU A 199 19.09 -8.44 9.26
N ASP A 200 19.36 -8.99 8.08
CA ASP A 200 20.43 -9.95 7.89
C ASP A 200 21.81 -9.32 8.12
N LYS A 201 22.03 -8.09 7.64
CA LYS A 201 23.24 -7.31 7.96
C LYS A 201 23.38 -7.13 9.47
N LYS A 202 22.31 -6.70 10.15
CA LYS A 202 22.33 -6.47 11.60
C LYS A 202 22.58 -7.74 12.40
N LYS A 203 21.99 -8.88 11.98
CA LYS A 203 22.26 -10.20 12.57
C LYS A 203 23.72 -10.61 12.42
N ASN A 204 24.30 -10.39 11.24
CA ASN A 204 25.71 -10.67 10.99
C ASN A 204 26.61 -9.77 11.85
N GLU A 205 26.35 -8.46 11.89
CA GLU A 205 27.09 -7.51 12.75
C GLU A 205 27.03 -7.89 14.24
N ILE A 206 25.84 -8.25 14.74
CA ILE A 206 25.68 -8.70 16.14
C ILE A 206 26.45 -10.02 16.37
N SER A 207 26.36 -10.97 15.43
CA SER A 207 27.09 -12.24 15.51
C SER A 207 28.60 -12.02 15.53
N ASP A 208 29.12 -11.13 14.69
CA ASP A 208 30.56 -10.86 14.59
C ASP A 208 31.07 -10.15 15.85
N LYS A 209 30.37 -9.10 16.32
CA LYS A 209 30.67 -8.45 17.61
C LYS A 209 30.64 -9.44 18.77
N LYS A 210 29.64 -10.32 18.81
CA LYS A 210 29.53 -11.38 19.82
C LYS A 210 30.72 -12.34 19.76
N ARG A 211 31.15 -12.76 18.55
CA ARG A 211 32.31 -13.65 18.39
C ARG A 211 33.60 -12.97 18.86
N GLU A 212 33.81 -11.71 18.50
CA GLU A 212 34.98 -10.94 18.95
C GLU A 212 35.01 -10.79 20.48
N GLN A 213 33.88 -10.39 21.09
CA GLN A 213 33.77 -10.26 22.54
C GLN A 213 33.99 -11.59 23.26
N ILE A 214 33.40 -12.69 22.77
CA ILE A 214 33.62 -14.03 23.34
C ILE A 214 35.08 -14.42 23.25
N ALA A 215 35.73 -14.19 22.10
CA ALA A 215 37.14 -14.54 21.89
C ALA A 215 38.06 -13.75 22.84
N GLU A 216 37.82 -12.45 22.99
CA GLU A 216 38.58 -11.60 23.91
C GLU A 216 38.37 -12.01 25.37
N MET A 217 37.14 -12.26 25.79
CA MET A 217 36.85 -12.74 27.15
C MET A 217 37.45 -14.13 27.42
N GLN A 218 37.44 -15.03 26.44
CA GLN A 218 38.10 -16.35 26.57
C GLN A 218 39.62 -16.21 26.70
N LYS A 219 40.23 -15.29 25.96
CA LYS A 219 41.65 -14.98 26.08
C LYS A 219 41.97 -14.46 27.48
N GLN A 220 41.22 -13.48 27.98
CA GLN A 220 41.39 -12.94 29.34
C GLN A 220 41.19 -14.01 30.42
N GLN A 221 40.19 -14.90 30.28
CA GLN A 221 40.02 -16.02 31.21
C GLN A 221 41.20 -16.99 31.18
N ASN A 222 41.78 -17.27 30.01
CA ASN A 222 42.91 -18.17 29.89
C ASN A 222 44.18 -17.57 30.50
N GLU A 223 44.41 -16.27 30.30
CA GLU A 223 45.50 -15.53 30.93
C GLU A 223 45.34 -15.52 32.45
N ALA A 224 44.15 -15.20 32.96
CA ALA A 224 43.85 -15.23 34.40
C ALA A 224 44.00 -16.64 35.00
N LYS A 225 43.53 -17.69 34.31
CA LYS A 225 43.74 -19.09 34.74
C LYS A 225 45.21 -19.48 34.75
N SER A 226 46.01 -18.95 33.82
CA SER A 226 47.47 -19.14 33.83
C SER A 226 48.10 -18.49 35.06
N ALA A 227 47.79 -17.21 35.31
CA ALA A 227 48.28 -16.49 36.48
C ALA A 227 47.87 -17.17 37.80
N MET A 228 46.65 -17.72 37.86
CA MET A 228 46.19 -18.46 39.03
C MET A 228 47.02 -19.73 39.27
N ARG A 229 47.38 -20.48 38.22
CA ARG A 229 48.25 -21.66 38.31
C ARG A 229 49.68 -21.29 38.73
N ASP A 230 50.18 -20.16 38.25
CA ASP A 230 51.50 -19.65 38.64
C ASP A 230 51.52 -19.28 40.13
N ASN A 231 50.46 -18.61 40.62
CA ASN A 231 50.29 -18.31 42.04
C ASN A 231 50.14 -19.57 42.89
N GLU A 232 49.39 -20.57 42.45
CA GLU A 232 49.30 -21.88 43.13
C GLU A 232 50.66 -22.57 43.22
N THR A 233 51.43 -22.56 42.14
CA THR A 233 52.78 -23.12 42.10
C THR A 233 53.70 -22.39 43.07
N LYS A 234 53.63 -21.06 43.11
CA LYS A 234 54.40 -20.21 44.03
C LYS A 234 54.04 -20.49 45.49
N ILE A 235 52.75 -20.63 45.83
CA ILE A 235 52.29 -21.00 47.17
C ILE A 235 52.86 -22.36 47.58
N LEU A 236 52.82 -23.36 46.69
CA LEU A 236 53.39 -24.69 46.97
C LEU A 236 54.90 -24.63 47.21
N GLN A 237 55.63 -23.87 46.40
CA GLN A 237 57.06 -23.66 46.58
C GLN A 237 57.38 -22.98 47.93
N LEU A 238 56.66 -21.91 48.28
CA LEU A 238 56.83 -21.20 49.56
C LEU A 238 56.50 -22.09 50.76
N ARG A 239 55.44 -22.90 50.68
CA ARG A 239 55.11 -23.91 51.71
C ARG A 239 56.22 -24.96 51.85
N GLY A 240 56.83 -25.38 50.74
CA GLY A 240 58.01 -26.25 50.73
C GLY A 240 59.21 -25.60 51.41
N GLN A 241 59.48 -24.32 51.13
CA GLN A 241 60.53 -23.54 51.79
C GLN A 241 60.26 -23.40 53.29
N LEU A 242 59.02 -23.11 53.70
CA LEU A 242 58.62 -23.02 55.11
C LEU A 242 58.96 -24.32 55.86
N ILE A 243 58.58 -25.47 55.31
CA ILE A 243 58.88 -26.79 55.89
C ILE A 243 60.39 -27.03 55.96
N SER A 244 61.13 -26.68 54.91
CA SER A 244 62.59 -26.81 54.88
C SER A 244 63.26 -25.94 55.95
N THR A 245 62.82 -24.71 56.12
CA THR A 245 63.31 -23.77 57.15
C THR A 245 63.01 -24.29 58.55
N GLN A 246 61.80 -24.80 58.81
CA GLN A 246 61.46 -25.43 60.09
C GLN A 246 62.34 -26.65 60.40
N ARG A 247 62.59 -27.51 59.40
CA ARG A 247 63.49 -28.67 59.56
C ARG A 247 64.92 -28.24 59.82
N LYS A 248 65.41 -27.22 59.12
CA LYS A 248 66.74 -26.66 59.34
C LYS A 248 66.87 -26.09 60.75
N PHE A 249 65.90 -25.30 61.21
CA PHE A 249 65.88 -24.78 62.58
C PHE A 249 65.92 -25.90 63.62
N ALA A 250 65.11 -26.95 63.45
CA ALA A 250 65.13 -28.11 64.35
C ALA A 250 66.52 -28.77 64.39
N LYS A 251 67.16 -28.95 63.23
CA LYS A 251 68.52 -29.52 63.15
C LYS A 251 69.57 -28.61 63.80
N ASP A 252 69.51 -27.31 63.53
CA ASP A 252 70.44 -26.33 64.09
C ASP A 252 70.28 -26.21 65.61
N MET A 253 69.05 -26.31 66.13
CA MET A 253 68.74 -26.34 67.56
C MET A 253 69.24 -27.61 68.25
N ILE A 254 69.09 -28.79 67.61
CA ILE A 254 69.66 -30.04 68.11
C ILE A 254 71.18 -29.92 68.16
N GLY A 255 71.81 -29.48 67.06
CA GLY A 255 73.26 -29.31 66.99
C GLY A 255 73.80 -28.29 67.99
N LEU A 256 73.09 -27.18 68.21
CA LEU A 256 73.43 -26.20 69.24
C LEU A 256 73.36 -26.84 70.63
N THR A 257 72.29 -27.59 70.92
CA THR A 257 72.09 -28.25 72.23
C THR A 257 73.18 -29.30 72.49
N GLU A 258 73.42 -30.20 71.54
CA GLU A 258 74.40 -31.28 71.66
C GLU A 258 75.83 -30.74 71.78
N ASN A 259 76.23 -29.79 70.94
CA ASN A 259 77.59 -29.25 70.93
C ASN A 259 77.88 -28.35 72.15
N MET A 260 76.98 -27.43 72.51
CA MET A 260 77.23 -26.49 73.60
C MET A 260 77.13 -27.16 74.98
N THR A 261 76.01 -27.81 75.28
CA THR A 261 75.76 -28.29 76.65
C THR A 261 76.57 -29.52 77.01
N THR A 262 76.84 -30.40 76.04
CA THR A 262 77.49 -31.70 76.31
C THR A 262 78.99 -31.66 76.06
N LEU A 263 79.47 -30.98 75.02
CA LEU A 263 80.89 -30.99 74.66
C LEU A 263 81.60 -29.73 75.13
N GLN A 264 81.13 -28.54 74.76
CA GLN A 264 81.85 -27.29 75.04
C GLN A 264 81.80 -26.87 76.50
N CYS A 265 80.62 -26.86 77.14
CA CYS A 265 80.53 -26.47 78.54
C CYS A 265 81.19 -27.49 79.49
N LYS A 266 81.12 -28.80 79.17
CA LYS A 266 81.87 -29.81 79.92
C LYS A 266 83.38 -29.69 79.70
N ALA A 267 83.83 -29.43 78.47
CA ALA A 267 85.25 -29.21 78.20
C ALA A 267 85.78 -27.95 78.89
N LYS A 268 85.04 -26.83 78.85
CA LYS A 268 85.39 -25.59 79.60
C LYS A 268 85.43 -25.86 81.11
N LEU A 269 84.52 -26.69 81.64
CA LEU A 269 84.50 -27.06 83.06
C LEU A 269 85.69 -27.96 83.45
N GLU A 270 86.01 -28.98 82.64
CA GLU A 270 87.15 -29.87 82.88
C GLU A 270 88.49 -29.14 82.66
N ASP A 271 88.59 -28.22 81.70
CA ASP A 271 89.76 -27.33 81.53
C ASP A 271 89.95 -26.45 82.78
N ALA A 272 88.88 -25.79 83.26
CA ALA A 272 88.92 -25.00 84.49
C ALA A 272 89.33 -25.86 85.71
N LYS A 273 88.81 -27.08 85.82
CA LYS A 273 89.16 -28.05 86.88
C LYS A 273 90.63 -28.47 86.80
N SER A 274 91.16 -28.73 85.61
CA SER A 274 92.55 -29.14 85.38
C SER A 274 93.55 -28.01 85.75
N LYS A 275 93.20 -26.76 85.47
CA LYS A 275 93.94 -25.55 85.87
C LYS A 275 93.91 -25.34 87.39
N MET A 276 92.87 -25.82 88.08
CA MET A 276 92.75 -25.77 89.54
C MET A 276 93.46 -26.92 90.28
N SER A 277 93.83 -28.01 89.57
CA SER A 277 94.63 -29.13 90.11
C SER A 277 96.15 -28.95 89.94
N SER A 278 96.58 -28.09 89.01
CA SER A 278 98.00 -27.76 88.76
C SER A 278 98.57 -26.69 89.70
N SER A 279 97.72 -25.95 90.42
CA SER A 279 98.14 -25.09 91.54
C SER A 279 98.44 -25.93 92.79
N GLY A 280 99.67 -26.43 92.88
CA GLY A 280 100.12 -27.23 94.02
C GLY A 280 100.01 -26.54 95.38
N TYR A 281 99.91 -27.40 96.39
CA TYR A 281 100.65 -27.35 97.65
C TYR A 281 99.93 -27.09 99.00
N THR A 282 100.67 -27.53 100.02
CA THR A 282 100.44 -27.88 101.41
C THR A 282 99.91 -26.78 102.33
N GLY A 283 99.00 -27.13 103.25
CA GLY A 283 98.67 -26.31 104.42
C GLY A 283 97.29 -26.63 105.01
N THR A 284 97.23 -26.93 106.30
CA THR A 284 96.09 -27.53 107.01
C THR A 284 95.01 -26.56 107.54
N GLY A 285 95.11 -25.24 107.31
CA GLY A 285 94.23 -24.24 107.96
C GLY A 285 93.18 -23.51 107.10
N LYS A 286 93.15 -23.65 105.77
CA LYS A 286 92.24 -22.88 104.88
C LYS A 286 91.53 -23.73 103.82
N LEU A 287 91.38 -25.04 104.06
CA LEU A 287 90.84 -25.98 103.08
C LEU A 287 89.41 -25.66 102.67
N PHE A 288 88.55 -25.27 103.63
CA PHE A 288 87.13 -24.99 103.37
C PHE A 288 86.92 -23.75 102.49
N GLN A 289 87.54 -22.62 102.81
CA GLN A 289 87.42 -21.39 101.99
C GLN A 289 88.01 -21.55 100.58
N LYS A 290 89.10 -22.31 100.43
CA LYS A 290 89.71 -22.58 99.11
C LYS A 290 88.86 -23.54 98.27
N ASN A 291 88.25 -24.56 98.89
CA ASN A 291 87.29 -25.45 98.22
C ASN A 291 86.02 -24.71 97.81
N GLN A 292 85.55 -23.78 98.64
CA GLN A 292 84.43 -22.91 98.31
C GLN A 292 84.75 -22.01 97.11
N SER A 293 85.91 -21.36 97.11
CA SER A 293 86.40 -20.56 95.97
C SER A 293 86.53 -21.37 94.68
N LYS A 294 87.05 -22.61 94.74
CA LYS A 294 87.10 -23.50 93.56
C LYS A 294 85.70 -23.85 93.05
N LYS A 295 84.77 -24.14 93.96
CA LYS A 295 83.37 -24.41 93.63
C LYS A 295 82.72 -23.20 92.98
N ASP A 296 82.96 -22.00 93.49
CA ASP A 296 82.42 -20.75 92.96
C ASP A 296 82.97 -20.45 91.54
N ILE A 297 84.26 -20.70 91.29
CA ILE A 297 84.87 -20.56 89.96
C ILE A 297 84.31 -21.59 88.96
N LEU A 298 84.15 -22.86 89.37
CA LEU A 298 83.55 -23.90 88.52
C LEU A 298 82.08 -23.55 88.19
N LEU A 299 81.31 -23.11 89.19
CA LEU A 299 79.93 -22.68 89.00
C LEU A 299 79.83 -21.44 88.11
N ALA A 300 80.73 -20.46 88.26
CA ALA A 300 80.77 -19.27 87.40
C ALA A 300 81.12 -19.62 85.95
N THR A 301 82.09 -20.52 85.74
CA THR A 301 82.48 -21.00 84.39
C THR A 301 81.33 -21.74 83.71
N TRP A 302 80.63 -22.60 84.47
CA TRP A 302 79.44 -23.30 83.98
C TRP A 302 78.31 -22.32 83.63
N LYS A 303 77.98 -21.38 84.54
CA LYS A 303 76.95 -20.36 84.30
C LYS A 303 77.26 -19.52 83.06
N ALA A 304 78.48 -18.99 82.94
CA ALA A 304 78.87 -18.19 81.78
C ALA A 304 78.73 -18.97 80.45
N CYS A 305 79.08 -20.26 80.44
CA CYS A 305 78.90 -21.10 79.25
C CYS A 305 77.42 -21.36 78.92
N ILE A 306 76.59 -21.60 79.93
CA ILE A 306 75.15 -21.78 79.75
C ILE A 306 74.47 -20.48 79.31
N ASP A 307 74.89 -19.32 79.82
CA ASP A 307 74.37 -18.01 79.42
C ASP A 307 74.71 -17.73 77.95
N GLU A 308 75.94 -18.04 77.50
CA GLU A 308 76.36 -17.97 76.09
C GLU A 308 75.49 -18.86 75.19
N TYR A 309 75.21 -20.09 75.63
CA TYR A 309 74.28 -20.99 74.95
C TYR A 309 72.86 -20.41 74.88
N GLN A 310 72.34 -19.84 75.97
CA GLN A 310 71.01 -19.23 75.99
C GLN A 310 70.93 -18.03 75.03
N GLN A 311 71.97 -17.20 74.94
CA GLN A 311 72.05 -16.10 73.98
C GLN A 311 72.07 -16.60 72.54
N GLN A 312 72.90 -17.61 72.22
CA GLN A 312 72.94 -18.19 70.87
C GLN A 312 71.60 -18.84 70.49
N ARG A 313 70.96 -19.51 71.44
CA ARG A 313 69.63 -20.10 71.26
C ARG A 313 68.57 -19.02 70.99
N ALA A 314 68.59 -17.92 71.74
CA ALA A 314 67.68 -16.80 71.54
C ALA A 314 67.88 -16.15 70.17
N ALA A 315 69.14 -15.87 69.78
CA ALA A 315 69.48 -15.29 68.48
C ALA A 315 69.08 -16.19 67.30
N LEU A 316 69.30 -17.50 67.41
CA LEU A 316 68.87 -18.48 66.40
C LEU A 316 67.34 -18.52 66.29
N THR A 317 66.64 -18.52 67.43
CA THR A 317 65.17 -18.52 67.48
C THR A 317 64.60 -17.25 66.84
N GLU A 318 65.17 -16.09 67.14
CA GLU A 318 64.72 -14.80 66.58
C GLU A 318 64.94 -14.74 65.06
N THR A 319 66.14 -15.11 64.59
CA THR A 319 66.46 -15.13 63.15
C THR A 319 65.52 -16.05 62.37
N GLN A 320 65.23 -17.23 62.94
CA GLN A 320 64.34 -18.20 62.28
C GLN A 320 62.88 -17.76 62.32
N ASN A 321 62.42 -17.16 63.43
CA ASN A 321 61.07 -16.60 63.49
C ASN A 321 60.85 -15.49 62.46
N GLN A 322 61.86 -14.64 62.23
CA GLN A 322 61.80 -13.62 61.17
C GLN A 322 61.69 -14.26 59.78
N GLN A 323 62.50 -15.29 59.48
CA GLN A 323 62.44 -16.01 58.19
C GLN A 323 61.10 -16.72 57.98
N LEU A 324 60.57 -17.38 59.02
CA LEU A 324 59.25 -18.03 58.95
C LEU A 324 58.14 -17.02 58.72
N LYS A 325 58.21 -15.86 59.39
CA LYS A 325 57.24 -14.78 59.21
C LYS A 325 57.28 -14.21 57.79
N GLU A 326 58.47 -13.98 57.24
CA GLU A 326 58.61 -13.47 55.87
C GLU A 326 58.03 -14.45 54.83
N ILE A 327 58.32 -15.75 54.96
CA ILE A 327 57.76 -16.78 54.07
C ILE A 327 56.23 -16.84 54.23
N GLN A 328 55.71 -16.74 55.46
CA GLN A 328 54.27 -16.74 55.72
C GLN A 328 53.58 -15.50 55.12
N ASP A 329 54.20 -14.31 55.23
CA ASP A 329 53.67 -13.08 54.63
C ASP A 329 53.65 -13.18 53.10
N GLN A 330 54.66 -13.82 52.49
CA GLN A 330 54.67 -14.09 51.05
C GLN A 330 53.59 -15.09 50.61
N ILE A 331 53.31 -16.11 51.43
CA ILE A 331 52.21 -17.06 51.20
C ILE A 331 50.87 -16.31 51.23
N ASN A 332 50.63 -15.52 52.27
CA ASN A 332 49.37 -14.79 52.44
C ASN A 332 49.12 -13.84 51.26
N ARG A 333 50.14 -13.09 50.81
CA ARG A 333 50.03 -12.22 49.63
C ARG A 333 49.70 -13.00 48.35
N ALA A 334 50.36 -14.15 48.14
CA ALA A 334 50.07 -14.99 46.97
C ALA A 334 48.66 -15.60 47.02
N GLU A 335 48.14 -15.89 48.22
CA GLU A 335 46.76 -16.33 48.42
C GLU A 335 45.74 -15.22 48.14
N GLU A 336 46.04 -13.96 48.53
CA GLU A 336 45.25 -12.77 48.18
C GLU A 336 45.25 -12.50 46.67
N ASP A 337 46.41 -12.57 46.01
CA ASP A 337 46.54 -12.43 44.55
C ASP A 337 45.73 -13.50 43.81
N LYS A 338 45.75 -14.74 44.32
CA LYS A 338 44.95 -15.84 43.79
C LYS A 338 43.45 -15.56 43.92
N ALA A 339 43.00 -15.09 45.08
CA ALA A 339 41.59 -14.74 45.31
C ALA A 339 41.13 -13.63 44.36
N THR A 340 41.93 -12.57 44.23
CA THR A 340 41.66 -11.45 43.29
C THR A 340 41.58 -11.92 41.84
N THR A 341 42.46 -12.85 41.45
CA THR A 341 42.43 -13.46 40.10
C THR A 341 41.16 -14.28 39.90
N GLN A 342 40.71 -15.03 40.91
CA GLN A 342 39.46 -15.80 40.84
C GLN A 342 38.24 -14.89 40.70
N ASP A 343 38.20 -13.76 41.41
CA ASP A 343 37.13 -12.77 41.28
C ASP A 343 37.11 -12.15 39.87
N THR A 344 38.28 -11.90 39.29
CA THR A 344 38.40 -11.43 37.90
C THR A 344 37.82 -12.44 36.91
N ILE A 345 38.09 -13.74 37.10
CA ILE A 345 37.51 -14.82 36.29
C ILE A 345 35.98 -14.84 36.42
N ASN A 346 35.46 -14.72 37.64
CA ASN A 346 34.02 -14.73 37.91
C ASN A 346 33.33 -13.52 37.27
N LEU A 347 33.94 -12.33 37.35
CA LEU A 347 33.43 -11.11 36.71
C LEU A 347 33.40 -11.26 35.18
N ALA A 348 34.47 -11.76 34.58
CA ALA A 348 34.52 -12.01 33.13
C ALA A 348 33.46 -13.03 32.68
N GLN A 349 33.17 -14.06 33.49
CA GLN A 349 32.09 -15.02 33.24
C GLN A 349 30.70 -14.34 33.27
N SER A 350 30.48 -13.42 34.21
CA SER A 350 29.23 -12.65 34.31
C SER A 350 29.05 -11.74 33.10
N GLN A 351 30.10 -10.98 32.73
CA GLN A 351 30.09 -10.09 31.56
C GLN A 351 29.85 -10.86 30.26
N LEU A 352 30.41 -12.08 30.13
CA LEU A 352 30.16 -12.96 28.99
C LEU A 352 28.68 -13.34 28.88
N THR A 353 28.06 -13.66 30.01
CA THR A 353 26.63 -14.03 30.06
C THR A 353 25.74 -12.84 29.72
N GLU A 354 26.07 -11.66 30.22
CA GLU A 354 25.37 -10.41 29.93
C GLU A 354 25.47 -10.04 28.44
N ALA A 355 26.68 -10.09 27.86
CA ALA A 355 26.89 -9.84 26.43
C ALA A 355 26.12 -10.83 25.54
N GLN A 356 26.08 -12.11 25.91
CA GLN A 356 25.29 -13.11 25.19
C GLN A 356 23.78 -12.82 25.25
N THR A 357 23.29 -12.35 26.40
CA THR A 357 21.89 -12.01 26.62
C THR A 357 21.51 -10.74 25.86
N GLN A 358 22.36 -9.71 25.91
CA GLN A 358 22.16 -8.47 25.17
C GLN A 358 22.11 -8.72 23.66
N ALA A 359 23.05 -9.50 23.12
CA ALA A 359 23.05 -9.87 21.70
C ALA A 359 21.76 -10.62 21.30
N ALA A 360 21.26 -11.54 22.13
CA ALA A 360 19.99 -12.24 21.88
C ALA A 360 18.79 -11.28 21.89
N ASN A 361 18.77 -10.33 22.82
CA ASN A 361 17.72 -9.31 22.91
C ASN A 361 17.73 -8.37 21.70
N GLU A 362 18.90 -7.94 21.24
CA GLU A 362 19.04 -7.07 20.06
C GLU A 362 18.56 -7.77 18.78
N VAL A 363 18.88 -9.07 18.61
CA VAL A 363 18.37 -9.88 17.50
C VAL A 363 16.84 -10.00 17.57
N SER A 364 16.31 -10.33 18.74
CA SER A 364 14.86 -10.47 18.96
C SER A 364 14.10 -9.18 18.66
N GLN A 365 14.61 -8.02 19.12
CA GLN A 365 14.03 -6.71 18.82
C GLN A 365 14.04 -6.37 17.33
N ALA A 366 15.12 -6.74 16.63
CA ALA A 366 15.21 -6.54 15.19
C ALA A 366 14.20 -7.43 14.43
N GLU A 367 14.05 -8.68 14.83
CA GLU A 367 13.05 -9.60 14.26
C GLU A 367 11.60 -9.12 14.51
N GLN A 368 11.30 -8.67 15.73
CA GLN A 368 9.99 -8.08 16.04
C GLN A 368 9.69 -6.83 15.21
N SER A 369 10.71 -6.01 14.95
CA SER A 369 10.58 -4.82 14.10
C SER A 369 10.24 -5.21 12.66
N LEU A 370 10.89 -6.24 12.10
CA LEU A 370 10.57 -6.77 10.78
C LEU A 370 9.15 -7.34 10.73
N LEU A 371 8.73 -8.12 11.73
CA LEU A 371 7.36 -8.66 11.80
C LEU A 371 6.31 -7.56 11.79
N LYS A 372 6.54 -6.48 12.54
CA LYS A 372 5.64 -5.31 12.55
C LYS A 372 5.60 -4.62 11.19
N LEU A 373 6.73 -4.51 10.50
CA LEU A 373 6.78 -3.95 9.15
C LEU A 373 6.04 -4.86 8.15
N MET A 374 6.21 -6.17 8.23
CA MET A 374 5.48 -7.13 7.38
C MET A 374 3.97 -7.01 7.56
N GLN A 375 3.49 -6.94 8.81
CA GLN A 375 2.06 -6.73 9.10
C GLN A 375 1.56 -5.38 8.54
N ASN A 376 2.30 -4.29 8.75
CA ASN A 376 1.93 -2.99 8.20
C ASN A 376 1.90 -2.99 6.66
N THR A 377 2.86 -3.67 6.03
CA THR A 377 2.93 -3.81 4.57
C THR A 377 1.74 -4.62 4.05
N GLN A 378 1.39 -5.73 4.70
CA GLN A 378 0.22 -6.53 4.33
C GLN A 378 -1.09 -5.73 4.45
N ASN A 379 -1.23 -4.93 5.51
CA ASN A 379 -2.38 -4.04 5.69
C ASN A 379 -2.46 -2.98 4.58
N LYS A 380 -1.33 -2.36 4.22
CA LYS A 380 -1.26 -1.38 3.12
C LYS A 380 -1.59 -2.02 1.76
N MET A 381 -1.05 -3.21 1.45
CA MET A 381 -1.38 -3.94 0.21
C MET A 381 -2.88 -4.26 0.13
N THR A 382 -3.49 -4.65 1.25
CA THR A 382 -4.94 -4.92 1.32
C THR A 382 -5.76 -3.65 1.07
N ALA A 383 -5.36 -2.52 1.67
CA ALA A 383 -6.01 -1.24 1.46
C ALA A 383 -5.85 -0.74 0.00
N ALA A 384 -4.66 -0.88 -0.59
CA ALA A 384 -4.41 -0.55 -1.99
C ALA A 384 -5.30 -1.38 -2.93
N LYS A 385 -5.47 -2.68 -2.65
CA LYS A 385 -6.36 -3.56 -3.41
C LYS A 385 -7.83 -3.13 -3.29
N GLN A 386 -8.31 -2.83 -2.08
CA GLN A 386 -9.67 -2.33 -1.88
C GLN A 386 -9.92 -1.01 -2.64
N LYS A 387 -8.92 -0.13 -2.68
CA LYS A 387 -8.97 1.13 -3.43
C LYS A 387 -9.04 0.88 -4.95
N LEU A 388 -8.25 -0.07 -5.47
CA LEU A 388 -8.33 -0.49 -6.87
C LEU A 388 -9.72 -1.05 -7.19
N ASP A 389 -10.22 -2.01 -6.41
CA ASP A 389 -11.53 -2.63 -6.62
C ASP A 389 -12.65 -1.59 -6.62
N THR A 390 -12.57 -0.60 -5.72
CA THR A 390 -13.53 0.53 -5.66
C THR A 390 -13.45 1.43 -6.90
N LYS A 391 -12.24 1.74 -7.39
CA LYS A 391 -12.05 2.51 -8.63
C LYS A 391 -12.62 1.73 -9.82
N LEU A 392 -12.30 0.44 -9.94
CA LEU A 392 -12.78 -0.42 -11.02
C LEU A 392 -14.30 -0.55 -11.03
N GLN A 393 -14.95 -0.68 -9.87
CA GLN A 393 -16.41 -0.68 -9.77
C GLN A 393 -17.04 0.63 -10.27
N LYS A 394 -16.47 1.78 -9.91
CA LYS A 394 -16.94 3.09 -10.38
C LYS A 394 -16.76 3.25 -11.90
N ILE A 395 -15.63 2.79 -12.44
CA ILE A 395 -15.37 2.78 -13.88
C ILE A 395 -16.40 1.91 -14.58
N ALA A 396 -16.61 0.68 -14.12
CA ALA A 396 -17.61 -0.23 -14.70
C ALA A 396 -19.02 0.36 -14.68
N GLN A 397 -19.42 1.01 -13.57
CA GLN A 397 -20.72 1.68 -13.48
C GLN A 397 -20.85 2.81 -14.50
N ARG A 398 -19.82 3.68 -14.61
CA ARG A 398 -19.80 4.74 -15.64
C ARG A 398 -19.79 4.21 -17.06
N THR A 399 -19.10 3.10 -17.33
CA THR A 399 -19.11 2.45 -18.65
C THR A 399 -20.52 2.00 -19.01
N THR A 400 -21.25 1.39 -18.08
CA THR A 400 -22.67 1.03 -18.27
C THR A 400 -23.53 2.26 -18.54
N ASP A 401 -23.41 3.31 -17.71
CA ASP A 401 -24.18 4.55 -17.85
C ASP A 401 -23.94 5.25 -19.20
N LEU A 402 -22.67 5.33 -19.64
CA LEU A 402 -22.31 5.91 -20.94
C LEU A 402 -22.78 5.05 -22.10
N THR A 403 -22.70 3.72 -21.98
CA THR A 403 -23.20 2.79 -23.01
C THR A 403 -24.72 2.94 -23.18
N GLU A 404 -25.47 3.01 -22.07
CA GLU A 404 -26.90 3.30 -22.11
C GLU A 404 -27.19 4.67 -22.76
N LYS A 405 -26.41 5.69 -22.42
CA LYS A 405 -26.55 7.03 -23.00
C LYS A 405 -26.29 7.03 -24.51
N ILE A 406 -25.25 6.35 -24.98
CA ILE A 406 -24.93 6.20 -26.41
C ILE A 406 -26.09 5.50 -27.12
N ASN A 407 -26.61 4.39 -26.57
CA ASN A 407 -27.76 3.70 -27.15
C ASN A 407 -29.02 4.59 -27.22
N ARG A 408 -29.29 5.39 -26.17
CA ARG A 408 -30.40 6.36 -26.17
C ARG A 408 -30.20 7.44 -27.23
N LEU A 409 -29.00 7.99 -27.38
CA LEU A 409 -28.67 9.01 -28.38
C LEU A 409 -28.75 8.47 -29.80
N ASN A 410 -28.25 7.25 -30.04
CA ASN A 410 -28.38 6.56 -31.32
C ASN A 410 -29.84 6.32 -31.69
N ASN A 411 -30.67 5.90 -30.72
CA ASN A 411 -32.11 5.79 -30.93
C ASN A 411 -32.74 7.16 -31.23
N GLN A 412 -32.36 8.23 -30.51
CA GLN A 412 -32.87 9.58 -30.77
C GLN A 412 -32.51 10.06 -32.19
N LEU A 413 -31.28 9.83 -32.63
CA LEU A 413 -30.81 10.08 -34.00
C LEU A 413 -31.62 9.28 -35.03
N ALA A 414 -31.86 8.00 -34.79
CA ALA A 414 -32.66 7.15 -35.67
C ALA A 414 -34.13 7.62 -35.74
N THR A 415 -34.69 8.11 -34.63
CA THR A 415 -36.07 8.63 -34.55
C THR A 415 -36.25 10.04 -35.13
N LEU A 416 -35.17 10.75 -35.48
CA LEU A 416 -35.29 12.04 -36.17
C LEU A 416 -35.93 11.91 -37.56
N GLY A 417 -35.93 10.71 -38.14
CA GLY A 417 -36.58 10.42 -39.41
C GLY A 417 -35.84 11.00 -40.62
N ALA A 418 -36.55 11.15 -41.74
CA ALA A 418 -35.97 11.63 -42.99
C ALA A 418 -35.57 13.11 -42.92
N GLU A 419 -34.42 13.45 -43.51
CA GLU A 419 -33.92 14.83 -43.58
C GLU A 419 -34.88 15.73 -44.41
N PRO A 420 -35.32 16.88 -43.87
CA PRO A 420 -36.16 17.82 -44.59
C PRO A 420 -35.40 18.50 -45.74
N ARG A 421 -36.10 18.91 -46.80
CA ARG A 421 -35.46 19.73 -47.85
C ARG A 421 -34.97 21.06 -47.26
N SER A 422 -33.82 21.52 -47.76
CA SER A 422 -33.22 22.80 -47.38
C SER A 422 -34.23 23.96 -47.52
N GLY A 423 -34.44 24.70 -46.43
CA GLY A 423 -35.36 25.83 -46.36
C GLY A 423 -36.82 25.50 -46.02
N ALA A 424 -37.15 24.25 -45.68
CA ALA A 424 -38.49 23.90 -45.18
C ALA A 424 -38.74 24.50 -43.79
N THR A 425 -39.80 25.30 -43.67
CA THR A 425 -40.22 26.02 -42.45
C THR A 425 -41.48 25.44 -41.80
N ALA A 426 -42.12 24.45 -42.42
CA ALA A 426 -43.28 23.73 -41.92
C ALA A 426 -43.09 22.22 -42.17
N THR A 427 -43.85 21.37 -41.48
CA THR A 427 -43.90 19.92 -41.73
C THR A 427 -45.04 19.55 -42.68
N ALA A 428 -45.04 18.32 -43.20
CA ALA A 428 -46.15 17.81 -44.00
C ALA A 428 -47.47 17.77 -43.21
N ALA A 429 -47.42 17.53 -41.90
CA ALA A 429 -48.58 17.55 -41.01
C ALA A 429 -49.11 18.97 -40.79
N ASP A 430 -48.22 19.97 -40.69
CA ASP A 430 -48.62 21.37 -40.45
C ASP A 430 -49.42 21.95 -41.62
N ILE A 431 -49.16 21.48 -42.86
CA ILE A 431 -49.81 22.01 -44.06
C ILE A 431 -50.98 21.14 -44.57
N SER A 432 -51.23 19.96 -44.00
CA SER A 432 -52.22 19.03 -44.57
C SER A 432 -53.64 19.59 -44.53
N GLU A 433 -53.99 20.25 -43.44
CA GLU A 433 -55.30 20.90 -43.28
C GLU A 433 -55.42 22.13 -44.19
N GLU A 434 -54.33 22.90 -44.33
CA GLU A 434 -54.30 24.04 -45.25
C GLU A 434 -54.46 23.63 -46.71
N LEU A 435 -53.81 22.54 -47.14
CA LEU A 435 -53.93 22.00 -48.49
C LEU A 435 -55.37 21.59 -48.83
N ALA A 436 -56.03 20.86 -47.92
CA ALA A 436 -57.43 20.49 -48.09
C ALA A 436 -58.33 21.73 -48.24
N SER A 437 -58.07 22.78 -47.45
CA SER A 437 -58.80 24.05 -47.55
C SER A 437 -58.56 24.78 -48.88
N TYR A 438 -57.32 24.82 -49.39
CA TYR A 438 -57.02 25.45 -50.69
C TYR A 438 -57.69 24.70 -51.84
N GLU A 439 -57.72 23.37 -51.81
CA GLU A 439 -58.35 22.56 -52.86
C GLU A 439 -59.88 22.65 -52.82
N GLU A 440 -60.50 22.70 -51.62
CA GLU A 440 -61.95 22.93 -51.47
C GLU A 440 -62.35 24.31 -52.01
N THR A 441 -61.57 25.35 -51.69
CA THR A 441 -61.78 26.71 -52.19
C THR A 441 -61.71 26.75 -53.72
N ARG A 442 -60.71 26.09 -54.30
CA ARG A 442 -60.54 25.97 -55.75
C ARG A 442 -61.68 25.20 -56.40
N ALA A 443 -62.08 24.04 -55.85
CA ALA A 443 -63.14 23.21 -56.38
C ALA A 443 -64.48 23.96 -56.40
N THR A 444 -64.79 24.68 -55.32
CA THR A 444 -65.98 25.52 -55.21
C THR A 444 -65.96 26.65 -56.24
N ALA A 445 -64.83 27.38 -56.37
CA ALA A 445 -64.71 28.46 -57.35
C ALA A 445 -64.81 27.95 -58.81
N VAL A 446 -64.29 26.75 -59.10
CA VAL A 446 -64.42 26.12 -60.42
C VAL A 446 -65.87 25.71 -60.70
N ALA A 447 -66.60 25.19 -59.70
CA ALA A 447 -68.01 24.84 -59.84
C ALA A 447 -68.87 26.09 -60.12
N ALA A 448 -68.70 27.15 -59.33
CA ALA A 448 -69.37 28.43 -59.55
C ALA A 448 -69.04 29.04 -60.93
N ALA A 449 -67.78 28.98 -61.36
CA ALA A 449 -67.38 29.46 -62.69
C ALA A 449 -67.99 28.65 -63.85
N LYS A 450 -68.31 27.36 -63.65
CA LYS A 450 -69.03 26.54 -64.64
C LYS A 450 -70.50 26.92 -64.73
N GLU A 451 -71.15 27.14 -63.59
CA GLU A 451 -72.56 27.54 -63.52
C GLU A 451 -72.78 28.91 -64.18
N LEU A 452 -71.84 29.84 -63.97
CA LEU A 452 -71.87 31.17 -64.60
C LEU A 452 -71.42 31.18 -66.08
N GLY A 453 -71.00 30.04 -66.64
CA GLY A 453 -70.59 29.93 -68.04
C GLY A 453 -69.28 30.65 -68.38
N CYS A 454 -68.40 30.88 -67.40
CA CYS A 454 -67.13 31.57 -67.61
C CYS A 454 -66.23 30.78 -68.59
N GLY A 455 -65.74 31.44 -69.64
CA GLY A 455 -65.00 30.79 -70.73
C GLY A 455 -63.72 30.04 -70.31
N PHE A 456 -63.10 30.40 -69.18
CA PHE A 456 -61.93 29.72 -68.63
C PHE A 456 -62.27 28.40 -67.92
N ALA A 457 -63.49 28.24 -67.40
CA ALA A 457 -63.92 27.02 -66.71
C ALA A 457 -63.98 25.81 -67.65
N LYS A 458 -64.33 26.03 -68.93
CA LYS A 458 -64.28 25.01 -70.00
C LYS A 458 -62.86 24.48 -70.26
N LYS A 459 -61.83 25.33 -70.11
CA LYS A 459 -60.41 24.94 -70.29
C LYS A 459 -59.85 24.17 -69.09
N LEU A 460 -60.38 24.38 -67.90
CA LEU A 460 -59.95 23.67 -66.69
C LEU A 460 -60.49 22.23 -66.63
N SER A 461 -61.66 21.97 -67.23
CA SER A 461 -62.27 20.63 -67.32
C SER A 461 -61.53 19.64 -68.22
N THR A 462 -60.76 20.14 -69.18
CA THR A 462 -60.03 19.30 -70.17
C THR A 462 -58.62 18.95 -69.73
N SER A 463 -58.12 19.59 -68.67
CA SER A 463 -56.77 19.37 -68.15
C SER A 463 -56.71 18.41 -66.94
N GLY A 464 -57.84 17.83 -66.54
CA GLY A 464 -57.95 16.83 -65.46
C GLY A 464 -57.89 15.37 -65.92
N ALA A 465 -57.58 15.10 -67.19
CA ALA A 465 -57.28 13.77 -67.69
C ALA A 465 -55.78 13.59 -67.87
N ILE A 466 -55.02 13.68 -66.77
CA ILE A 466 -53.66 13.16 -66.68
C ILE A 466 -53.59 12.40 -65.35
N LYS A 467 -53.11 11.16 -65.46
CA LYS A 467 -53.00 10.11 -64.44
C LYS A 467 -52.40 10.57 -63.12
#